data_AF-A0A353QCI6-F1
#
_entry.id   AF-A0A353QCI6-F1
#
_cell.length_a   1.000
_cell.length_b   1.000
_cell.length_c   1.000
_cell.angle_alpha   90.00
_cell.angle_beta   90.00
_cell.angle_gamma   90.00
#
_symmetry.space_group_name_H-M   'P 1'
#
loop_
_entity.id
_entity.type
_entity.pdbx_description
1 polymer ?
#
loop_
_entity_poly.entity_id
_entity_poly.type
_entity_poly.pdbx_seq_one_letter_code
_entity_poly.pdbx_strand_id
1 'polypeptide(L)'
;MTTKTKKNHHEAQSSKGPYKVFLAEMQKMLDLLNTSDRMSYYPADIRHRMFSLKYLFTSPAKGNEFVTGVELHHIDAKTRELLHQKVIPYEKIKISHYQLLLLNCYLKTRYELAKKDHLNGLLDDDLLKRYSDVSGKGEDAFLQCFLLDHLKILTQMSNPEHKYFALDLTPSLANSVGGNRVKLTVDVFAFPPNKQILHIHDFPRPVYAMGTGTIHHSINWTNIDAHLLGDSYHGPSEQLGVYIQSHALKRLQERLDILDQYALNYTLWNNTVSIKQVYRYKGYYLLPYLLHDIKVGYLVARIIDDRFIIITFLFITHNSSPEGERLKQITGLTGRDISYWKIDRLSAFMNLDEAKYPELIAL
;
A
#
# COMPACT_ATOMS: atom_id res chain seq x y z
N MET A 1 -18.22 -60.56 25.88
CA MET A 1 -16.89 -59.92 26.01
C MET A 1 -16.17 -60.03 24.67
N THR A 2 -16.11 -58.94 23.91
CA THR A 2 -15.37 -58.87 22.63
C THR A 2 -14.81 -57.46 22.51
N THR A 3 -13.52 -57.33 22.79
CA THR A 3 -12.74 -56.10 22.73
C THR A 3 -12.41 -55.76 21.27
N LYS A 4 -13.02 -54.68 20.75
CA LYS A 4 -12.66 -54.09 19.46
C LYS A 4 -11.49 -53.11 19.64
N THR A 5 -10.33 -53.50 19.15
CA THR A 5 -9.13 -52.66 19.02
C THR A 5 -9.35 -51.62 17.91
N LYS A 6 -9.44 -50.34 18.28
CA LYS A 6 -9.42 -49.21 17.33
C LYS A 6 -8.00 -49.08 16.76
N LYS A 7 -7.83 -49.39 15.46
CA LYS A 7 -6.66 -48.99 14.67
C LYS A 7 -6.68 -47.47 14.51
N ASN A 8 -5.73 -46.79 15.15
CA ASN A 8 -5.41 -45.41 14.82
C ASN A 8 -4.78 -45.37 13.42
N HIS A 9 -5.48 -44.77 12.46
CA HIS A 9 -4.88 -44.30 11.23
C HIS A 9 -3.92 -43.15 11.59
N HIS A 10 -2.62 -43.46 11.64
CA HIS A 10 -1.60 -42.43 11.50
C HIS A 10 -1.68 -41.91 10.05
N GLU A 11 -2.30 -40.75 9.88
CA GLU A 11 -2.13 -39.95 8.66
C GLU A 11 -0.62 -39.71 8.47
N ALA A 12 -0.12 -40.08 7.30
CA ALA A 12 1.25 -39.83 6.89
C ALA A 12 1.46 -38.32 6.78
N GLN A 13 1.98 -37.70 7.85
CA GLN A 13 2.43 -36.31 7.83
C GLN A 13 3.52 -36.14 6.76
N SER A 14 3.22 -35.28 5.80
CA SER A 14 4.08 -34.80 4.71
C SER A 14 5.57 -34.63 5.10
N SER A 15 6.45 -35.26 4.33
CA SER A 15 7.88 -35.48 4.59
C SER A 15 8.82 -34.27 4.42
N LYS A 16 8.30 -33.04 4.36
CA LYS A 16 9.12 -31.83 4.18
C LYS A 16 8.94 -30.84 5.34
N GLY A 17 9.75 -31.01 6.38
CA GLY A 17 9.82 -30.04 7.47
C GLY A 17 10.23 -28.62 7.01
N PRO A 18 9.91 -27.56 7.78
CA PRO A 18 10.13 -26.16 7.40
C PRO A 18 11.57 -25.83 6.98
N TYR A 19 12.55 -26.49 7.59
CA TYR A 19 13.97 -26.34 7.25
C TYR A 19 14.30 -26.84 5.85
N LYS A 20 13.76 -27.99 5.43
CA LYS A 20 13.97 -28.53 4.07
C LYS A 20 13.36 -27.62 3.01
N VAL A 21 12.17 -27.08 3.28
CA VAL A 21 11.51 -26.10 2.40
C VAL A 21 12.36 -24.84 2.27
N PHE A 22 12.88 -24.33 3.39
CA PHE A 22 13.77 -23.17 3.38
C PHE A 22 15.01 -23.39 2.50
N LEU A 23 15.71 -24.53 2.65
CA LEU A 23 16.90 -24.81 1.84
C LEU A 23 16.58 -24.90 0.34
N ALA A 24 15.44 -25.50 -0.02
CA ALA A 24 15.01 -25.59 -1.41
C ALA A 24 14.68 -24.21 -2.00
N GLU A 25 13.96 -23.36 -1.25
CA GLU A 25 13.63 -22.00 -1.71
C GLU A 25 14.86 -21.09 -1.73
N MET A 26 15.80 -21.25 -0.80
CA MET A 26 17.08 -20.54 -0.82
C MET A 26 17.89 -20.90 -2.07
N GLN A 27 17.97 -22.19 -2.43
CA GLN A 27 18.67 -22.61 -3.64
C GLN A 27 18.02 -21.99 -4.89
N LYS A 28 16.68 -22.02 -5.01
CA LYS A 28 15.96 -21.39 -6.12
C LYS A 28 16.24 -19.89 -6.21
N MET A 29 16.36 -19.21 -5.06
CA MET A 29 16.69 -17.78 -5.00
C MET A 29 18.11 -17.52 -5.50
N LEU A 30 19.10 -18.31 -5.05
CA LEU A 30 20.49 -18.25 -5.53
C LEU A 30 20.61 -18.53 -7.04
N ASP A 31 19.85 -19.50 -7.54
CA ASP A 31 19.78 -19.84 -8.97
C ASP A 31 19.17 -18.69 -9.78
N LEU A 32 18.11 -18.06 -9.25
CA LEU A 32 17.46 -16.91 -9.88
C LEU A 32 18.38 -15.69 -9.97
N LEU A 33 19.27 -15.50 -8.99
CA LEU A 33 20.30 -14.47 -8.98
C LEU A 33 21.55 -14.85 -9.79
N ASN A 34 21.56 -16.03 -10.45
CA ASN A 34 22.67 -16.55 -11.22
C ASN A 34 24.01 -16.56 -10.44
N THR A 35 23.94 -16.84 -9.14
CA THR A 35 25.15 -16.95 -8.31
C THR A 35 25.84 -18.30 -8.55
N SER A 36 27.16 -18.35 -8.38
CA SER A 36 27.91 -19.63 -8.37
C SER A 36 27.64 -20.47 -7.12
N ASP A 37 27.02 -19.88 -6.09
CA ASP A 37 26.85 -20.50 -4.79
C ASP A 37 25.76 -21.56 -4.79
N ARG A 38 26.03 -22.65 -4.07
CA ARG A 38 25.09 -23.74 -3.83
C ARG A 38 24.92 -23.95 -2.35
N MET A 39 23.69 -24.22 -1.92
CA MET A 39 23.39 -24.58 -0.54
C MET A 39 24.15 -25.84 -0.10
N SER A 40 24.49 -26.75 -1.02
CA SER A 40 25.31 -27.92 -0.72
C SER A 40 26.76 -27.61 -0.35
N TYR A 41 27.28 -26.42 -0.71
CA TYR A 41 28.64 -26.01 -0.36
C TYR A 41 28.76 -25.58 1.11
N TYR A 42 27.64 -25.26 1.76
CA TYR A 42 27.63 -24.78 3.12
C TYR A 42 27.50 -25.94 4.13
N PRO A 43 28.36 -25.98 5.18
CA PRO A 43 28.21 -26.89 6.30
C PRO A 43 26.82 -26.84 6.94
N ALA A 44 26.42 -27.92 7.61
CA ALA A 44 25.08 -28.04 8.19
C ALA A 44 24.78 -26.95 9.23
N ASP A 45 25.74 -26.61 10.08
CA ASP A 45 25.64 -25.54 11.09
C ASP A 45 25.43 -24.17 10.45
N ILE A 46 26.13 -23.86 9.37
CA ILE A 46 25.95 -22.61 8.62
C ILE A 46 24.57 -22.53 7.97
N ARG A 47 24.08 -23.63 7.38
CA ARG A 47 22.73 -23.69 6.82
C ARG A 47 21.65 -23.53 7.90
N HIS A 48 21.84 -24.12 9.08
CA HIS A 48 20.96 -23.91 10.22
C HIS A 48 21.00 -22.48 10.73
N ARG A 49 22.18 -21.83 10.72
CA ARG A 49 22.32 -20.41 11.04
C ARG A 49 21.52 -19.54 10.08
N MET A 50 21.64 -19.74 8.76
CA MET A 50 20.82 -19.04 7.75
C MET A 50 19.32 -19.19 8.04
N PHE A 51 18.87 -20.41 8.38
CA PHE A 51 17.48 -20.66 8.72
C PHE A 51 17.03 -19.95 10.00
N SER A 52 17.90 -19.85 11.01
CA SER A 52 17.61 -19.15 12.26
C SER A 52 17.48 -17.63 12.10
N LEU A 53 18.16 -17.04 11.12
CA LEU A 53 18.07 -15.60 10.82
C LEU A 53 16.73 -15.22 10.15
N LYS A 54 15.98 -16.19 9.63
CA LYS A 54 14.70 -15.93 8.97
C LYS A 54 13.67 -15.41 9.97
N TYR A 55 13.13 -14.22 9.69
CA TYR A 55 11.99 -13.66 10.39
C TYR A 55 10.79 -14.62 10.43
N LEU A 56 10.17 -14.72 11.60
CA LEU A 56 8.90 -15.41 11.81
C LEU A 56 7.76 -14.42 11.71
N PHE A 57 7.04 -14.42 10.60
CA PHE A 57 5.80 -13.65 10.49
C PHE A 57 4.70 -14.36 11.26
N THR A 58 4.03 -13.62 12.14
CA THR A 58 2.75 -14.06 12.69
C THR A 58 1.61 -13.33 12.03
N SER A 59 0.41 -13.89 12.16
CA SER A 59 -0.80 -13.16 11.82
C SER A 59 -0.80 -11.79 12.51
N PRO A 60 -1.32 -10.74 11.84
CA PRO A 60 -1.47 -9.42 12.43
C PRO A 60 -2.26 -9.49 13.74
N ALA A 61 -1.87 -8.66 14.69
CA ALA A 61 -2.49 -8.59 16.01
C ALA A 61 -3.33 -7.32 16.14
N LYS A 62 -4.27 -7.36 17.08
CA LYS A 62 -5.16 -6.24 17.40
C LYS A 62 -4.42 -5.24 18.28
N GLY A 63 -4.17 -4.04 17.76
CA GLY A 63 -3.53 -2.94 18.51
C GLY A 63 -4.52 -2.16 19.39
N ASN A 64 -5.80 -2.08 19.02
CA ASN A 64 -6.85 -1.45 19.84
C ASN A 64 -8.24 -2.05 19.55
N GLU A 65 -9.25 -1.72 20.36
CA GLU A 65 -10.61 -2.25 20.31
C GLU A 65 -11.34 -2.05 18.97
N PHE A 66 -10.97 -1.03 18.19
CA PHE A 66 -11.62 -0.65 16.93
C PHE A 66 -11.28 -1.58 15.75
N VAL A 67 -10.30 -2.46 15.90
CA VAL A 67 -9.97 -3.48 14.88
C VAL A 67 -10.78 -4.75 15.12
N THR A 68 -11.42 -5.25 14.07
CA THR A 68 -12.23 -6.47 14.12
C THR A 68 -11.42 -7.70 13.67
N GLY A 69 -11.86 -8.89 14.08
CA GLY A 69 -11.21 -10.15 13.64
C GLY A 69 -11.31 -10.39 12.13
N VAL A 70 -12.40 -9.94 11.49
CA VAL A 70 -12.59 -10.05 10.03
C VAL A 70 -11.55 -9.20 9.29
N GLU A 71 -11.27 -8.00 9.79
CA GLU A 71 -10.24 -7.12 9.22
C GLU A 71 -8.84 -7.70 9.37
N LEU A 72 -8.50 -8.24 10.55
CA LEU A 72 -7.20 -8.91 10.75
C LEU A 72 -7.02 -10.12 9.82
N HIS A 73 -8.07 -10.91 9.63
CA HIS A 73 -8.04 -12.04 8.71
C HIS A 73 -7.86 -11.57 7.25
N HIS A 74 -8.52 -10.48 6.86
CA HIS A 74 -8.33 -9.90 5.54
C HIS A 74 -6.89 -9.39 5.32
N ILE A 75 -6.34 -8.70 6.32
CA ILE A 75 -4.95 -8.21 6.29
C ILE A 75 -3.98 -9.39 6.21
N ASP A 76 -4.14 -10.44 7.03
CA ASP A 76 -3.29 -11.64 6.98
C ASP A 76 -3.32 -12.30 5.60
N ALA A 77 -4.52 -12.47 5.03
CA ALA A 77 -4.68 -13.05 3.69
C ALA A 77 -3.94 -12.24 2.62
N LYS A 78 -4.08 -10.90 2.65
CA LYS A 78 -3.40 -10.00 1.70
C LYS A 78 -1.89 -9.94 1.92
N THR A 79 -1.42 -9.92 3.16
CA THR A 79 0.01 -10.01 3.48
C THR A 79 0.62 -11.29 2.94
N ARG A 80 -0.03 -12.44 3.12
CA ARG A 80 0.45 -13.73 2.58
C ARG A 80 0.49 -13.73 1.06
N GLU A 81 -0.49 -13.13 0.39
CA GLU A 81 -0.51 -12.95 -1.05
C GLU A 81 0.73 -12.16 -1.51
N LEU A 82 0.95 -10.96 -0.94
CA LEU A 82 2.05 -10.05 -1.29
C LEU A 82 3.44 -10.64 -0.98
N LEU A 83 3.57 -11.45 0.07
CA LEU A 83 4.82 -12.09 0.42
C LEU A 83 5.37 -12.97 -0.72
N HIS A 84 4.48 -13.53 -1.53
CA HIS A 84 4.82 -14.44 -2.63
C HIS A 84 4.76 -13.80 -4.02
N GLN A 85 4.15 -12.62 -4.18
CA GLN A 85 4.12 -11.91 -5.45
C GLN A 85 5.51 -11.38 -5.85
N LYS A 86 5.91 -11.60 -7.10
CA LYS A 86 7.19 -11.14 -7.66
C LYS A 86 7.08 -9.72 -8.22
N VAL A 87 7.04 -8.74 -7.32
CA VAL A 87 6.83 -7.32 -7.68
C VAL A 87 8.02 -6.43 -7.37
N ILE A 88 8.99 -6.89 -6.57
CA ILE A 88 10.14 -6.09 -6.18
C ILE A 88 11.20 -6.15 -7.28
N PRO A 89 11.54 -5.02 -7.92
CA PRO A 89 12.65 -4.99 -8.87
C PRO A 89 13.98 -5.19 -8.13
N TYR A 90 14.78 -6.15 -8.59
CA TYR A 90 16.13 -6.38 -8.11
C TYR A 90 17.03 -6.64 -9.31
N GLU A 91 17.93 -5.70 -9.60
CA GLU A 91 18.74 -5.68 -10.83
C GLU A 91 17.86 -5.82 -12.09
N LYS A 92 17.97 -6.92 -12.85
CA LYS A 92 17.23 -7.19 -14.10
C LYS A 92 16.03 -8.12 -13.91
N ILE A 93 15.75 -8.53 -12.68
CA ILE A 93 14.69 -9.50 -12.36
C ILE A 93 13.68 -8.91 -11.38
N LYS A 94 12.57 -9.61 -11.21
CA LYS A 94 11.60 -9.34 -10.14
C LYS A 94 11.61 -10.49 -9.14
N ILE A 95 11.73 -10.14 -7.87
CA ILE A 95 11.70 -11.09 -6.74
C ILE A 95 10.50 -10.81 -5.84
N SER A 96 10.12 -11.79 -5.04
CA SER A 96 9.11 -11.60 -3.99
C SER A 96 9.72 -11.11 -2.68
N HIS A 97 8.89 -10.60 -1.78
CA HIS A 97 9.32 -10.26 -0.41
C HIS A 97 9.92 -11.46 0.31
N TYR A 98 9.33 -12.65 0.09
CA TYR A 98 9.88 -13.87 0.64
C TYR A 98 11.28 -14.18 0.09
N GLN A 99 11.51 -13.97 -1.21
CA GLN A 99 12.84 -14.14 -1.79
C GLN A 99 13.84 -13.09 -1.30
N LEU A 100 13.40 -11.83 -1.11
CA LEU A 100 14.21 -10.77 -0.52
C LEU A 100 14.60 -11.08 0.93
N LEU A 101 13.69 -11.67 1.72
CA LEU A 101 13.99 -12.19 3.06
C LEU A 101 15.06 -13.29 3.02
N LEU A 102 14.96 -14.24 2.08
CA LEU A 102 15.96 -15.30 1.91
C LEU A 102 17.32 -14.69 1.55
N LEU A 103 17.34 -13.72 0.63
CA LEU A 103 18.55 -12.99 0.26
C LEU A 103 19.17 -12.31 1.49
N ASN A 104 18.38 -11.64 2.33
CA ASN A 104 18.87 -11.06 3.58
C ASN A 104 19.50 -12.12 4.52
N CYS A 105 18.84 -13.28 4.72
CA CYS A 105 19.37 -14.36 5.55
C CYS A 105 20.73 -14.87 5.04
N TYR A 106 20.85 -14.99 3.72
CA TYR A 106 22.08 -15.38 3.04
C TYR A 106 23.19 -14.33 3.23
N LEU A 107 22.92 -13.06 2.92
CA LEU A 107 23.90 -11.96 3.03
C LEU A 107 24.40 -11.78 4.46
N LYS A 108 23.51 -11.86 5.45
CA LYS A 108 23.86 -11.76 6.87
C LYS A 108 24.77 -12.91 7.33
N THR A 109 24.51 -14.12 6.84
CA THR A 109 25.39 -15.26 7.12
C THR A 109 26.75 -15.12 6.42
N ARG A 110 26.79 -14.63 5.18
CA ARG A 110 28.05 -14.32 4.47
C ARG A 110 28.88 -13.29 5.22
N TYR A 111 28.24 -12.25 5.74
CA TYR A 111 28.91 -11.25 6.58
C TYR A 111 29.47 -11.87 7.88
N GLU A 112 28.70 -12.73 8.56
CA GLU A 112 29.18 -13.42 9.76
C GLU A 112 30.40 -14.33 9.46
N LEU A 113 30.41 -15.01 8.32
CA LEU A 113 31.55 -15.81 7.86
C LEU A 113 32.77 -14.92 7.53
N ALA A 114 32.57 -13.86 6.76
CA ALA A 114 33.60 -12.88 6.43
C ALA A 114 34.24 -12.27 7.69
N LYS A 115 33.43 -11.99 8.72
CA LYS A 115 33.92 -11.52 10.02
C LYS A 115 34.82 -12.55 10.71
N LYS A 116 34.48 -13.84 10.65
CA LYS A 116 35.35 -14.92 11.19
C LYS A 116 36.66 -15.02 10.42
N ASP A 117 36.61 -14.97 9.10
CA ASP A 117 37.80 -15.04 8.24
C ASP A 117 38.72 -13.83 8.47
N HIS A 118 38.14 -12.64 8.61
CA HIS A 118 38.88 -11.42 8.99
C HIS A 118 39.60 -11.56 10.34
N LEU A 119 38.91 -12.08 11.37
CA LEU A 119 39.52 -12.35 12.68
C LEU A 119 40.67 -13.37 12.61
N ASN A 120 40.65 -14.26 11.62
CA ASN A 120 41.71 -15.22 11.35
C ASN A 120 42.82 -14.68 10.42
N GLY A 121 42.76 -13.40 10.02
CA GLY A 121 43.73 -12.77 9.12
C GLY A 121 43.59 -13.19 7.65
N LEU A 122 42.45 -13.79 7.26
CA LEU A 122 42.19 -14.30 5.91
C LEU A 122 41.45 -13.30 5.01
N LEU A 123 41.00 -12.18 5.58
CA LEU A 123 40.18 -11.17 4.89
C LEU A 123 40.62 -9.76 5.29
N ASP A 124 40.73 -8.85 4.33
CA ASP A 124 41.01 -7.44 4.59
C ASP A 124 39.77 -6.65 5.09
N ASP A 125 40.03 -5.48 5.67
CA ASP A 125 39.01 -4.59 6.23
C ASP A 125 38.02 -4.08 5.16
N ASP A 126 38.49 -3.80 3.95
CA ASP A 126 37.69 -3.24 2.86
C ASP A 126 36.61 -4.24 2.42
N LEU A 127 36.97 -5.51 2.31
CA LEU A 127 36.07 -6.59 1.93
C LEU A 127 35.07 -6.90 3.06
N LEU A 128 35.50 -6.87 4.33
CA LEU A 128 34.59 -7.00 5.47
C LEU A 128 33.55 -5.87 5.48
N LYS A 129 33.98 -4.63 5.23
CA LYS A 129 33.11 -3.46 5.14
C LYS A 129 32.07 -3.61 4.03
N ARG A 130 32.48 -4.09 2.84
CA ARG A 130 31.55 -4.38 1.74
C ARG A 130 30.48 -5.39 2.13
N TYR A 131 30.84 -6.47 2.82
CA TYR A 131 29.86 -7.43 3.31
C TYR A 131 28.89 -6.84 4.33
N SER A 132 29.40 -5.99 5.24
CA SER A 132 28.57 -5.28 6.22
C SER A 132 27.55 -4.37 5.53
N ASP A 133 28.01 -3.56 4.58
CA ASP A 133 27.17 -2.59 3.87
C ASP A 133 26.07 -3.29 3.06
N VAL A 134 26.41 -4.37 2.36
CA VAL A 134 25.45 -5.15 1.55
C VAL A 134 24.45 -5.87 2.46
N SER A 135 24.90 -6.45 3.58
CA SER A 135 24.01 -7.11 4.54
C SER A 135 23.01 -6.12 5.16
N GLY A 136 23.47 -4.94 5.59
CA GLY A 136 22.62 -3.90 6.18
C GLY A 136 21.56 -3.42 5.19
N LYS A 137 21.97 -3.07 3.95
CA LYS A 137 21.05 -2.66 2.89
C LYS A 137 19.99 -3.72 2.57
N GLY A 138 20.35 -5.00 2.61
CA GLY A 138 19.39 -6.09 2.38
C GLY A 138 18.34 -6.19 3.49
N GLU A 139 18.72 -5.92 4.74
CA GLU A 139 17.79 -5.92 5.89
C GLU A 139 16.83 -4.74 5.82
N ASP A 140 17.37 -3.55 5.58
CA ASP A 140 16.59 -2.33 5.44
C ASP A 140 15.62 -2.42 4.25
N ALA A 141 16.09 -2.91 3.09
CA ALA A 141 15.24 -3.11 1.92
C ALA A 141 14.08 -4.08 2.20
N PHE A 142 14.35 -5.20 2.88
CA PHE A 142 13.30 -6.15 3.25
C PHE A 142 12.26 -5.49 4.17
N LEU A 143 12.69 -4.85 5.26
CA LEU A 143 11.79 -4.23 6.23
C LEU A 143 11.00 -3.07 5.61
N GLN A 144 11.64 -2.23 4.80
CA GLN A 144 10.97 -1.13 4.10
C GLN A 144 9.90 -1.64 3.15
N CYS A 145 10.21 -2.60 2.27
CA CYS A 145 9.21 -3.16 1.36
C CYS A 145 8.06 -3.83 2.12
N PHE A 146 8.37 -4.60 3.17
CA PHE A 146 7.37 -5.24 4.02
C PHE A 146 6.42 -4.22 4.69
N LEU A 147 6.97 -3.13 5.25
CA LEU A 147 6.18 -2.07 5.89
C LEU A 147 5.34 -1.29 4.89
N LEU A 148 5.90 -0.94 3.72
CA LEU A 148 5.20 -0.23 2.67
C LEU A 148 3.99 -1.02 2.15
N ASP A 149 4.12 -2.33 1.99
CA ASP A 149 3.02 -3.19 1.57
C ASP A 149 1.91 -3.28 2.62
N HIS A 150 2.25 -3.33 3.91
CA HIS A 150 1.24 -3.27 4.97
C HIS A 150 0.56 -1.90 5.00
N LEU A 151 1.30 -0.81 4.90
CA LEU A 151 0.72 0.54 4.80
C LEU A 151 -0.20 0.66 3.59
N LYS A 152 0.14 0.03 2.46
CA LYS A 152 -0.72 -0.01 1.27
C LYS A 152 -2.02 -0.75 1.53
N ILE A 153 -1.97 -1.94 2.14
CA ILE A 153 -3.18 -2.70 2.53
C ILE A 153 -4.05 -1.85 3.48
N LEU A 154 -3.46 -1.26 4.51
CA LEU A 154 -4.19 -0.46 5.50
C LEU A 154 -4.77 0.83 4.88
N THR A 155 -4.05 1.46 3.96
CA THR A 155 -4.54 2.60 3.17
C THR A 155 -5.74 2.21 2.32
N GLN A 156 -5.66 1.05 1.64
CA GLN A 156 -6.79 0.52 0.85
C GLN A 156 -8.03 0.26 1.73
N MET A 157 -7.83 -0.20 2.96
CA MET A 157 -8.93 -0.45 3.90
C MET A 157 -9.47 0.82 4.58
N SER A 158 -8.67 1.89 4.63
CA SER A 158 -9.05 3.15 5.29
C SER A 158 -10.10 3.90 4.50
N ASN A 159 -11.12 4.43 5.20
CA ASN A 159 -12.19 5.21 4.60
C ASN A 159 -12.51 6.43 5.50
N PRO A 160 -12.50 7.67 4.96
CA PRO A 160 -12.74 8.88 5.74
C PRO A 160 -14.06 8.89 6.55
N GLU A 161 -15.11 8.22 6.06
CA GLU A 161 -16.41 8.17 6.72
C GLU A 161 -16.51 7.10 7.81
N HIS A 162 -15.63 6.09 7.76
CA HIS A 162 -15.76 4.90 8.59
C HIS A 162 -14.64 4.80 9.63
N LYS A 163 -13.38 4.77 9.19
CA LYS A 163 -12.19 4.72 10.04
C LYS A 163 -10.91 4.69 9.23
N TYR A 164 -9.82 5.09 9.88
CA TYR A 164 -8.45 4.94 9.37
C TYR A 164 -7.75 3.79 10.06
N PHE A 165 -6.81 3.15 9.36
CA PHE A 165 -5.93 2.14 9.93
C PHE A 165 -4.49 2.63 9.95
N ALA A 166 -3.78 2.31 11.04
CA ALA A 166 -2.34 2.49 11.18
C ALA A 166 -1.73 1.17 11.69
N LEU A 167 -0.41 1.10 11.72
CA LEU A 167 0.29 -0.07 12.27
C LEU A 167 1.40 0.31 13.23
N ASP A 168 1.83 -0.68 13.99
CA ASP A 168 3.13 -0.73 14.64
C ASP A 168 3.78 -2.08 14.32
N LEU A 169 5.11 -2.12 14.35
CA LEU A 169 5.87 -3.35 14.12
C LEU A 169 6.58 -3.74 15.41
N THR A 170 6.10 -4.79 16.05
CA THR A 170 6.65 -5.27 17.32
C THR A 170 7.57 -6.47 17.07
N PRO A 171 8.90 -6.29 17.08
CA PRO A 171 9.82 -7.41 17.09
C PRO A 171 9.79 -8.09 18.45
N SER A 172 9.71 -9.41 18.46
CA SER A 172 9.80 -10.23 19.68
C SER A 172 10.75 -11.40 19.47
N LEU A 173 11.41 -11.84 20.55
CA LEU A 173 12.21 -13.05 20.51
C LEU A 173 11.31 -14.27 20.69
N ALA A 174 11.37 -15.19 19.74
CA ALA A 174 10.72 -16.49 19.84
C ALA A 174 11.77 -17.57 20.08
N ASN A 175 11.62 -18.30 21.18
CA ASN A 175 12.38 -19.53 21.42
C ASN A 175 11.89 -20.58 20.43
N SER A 176 12.76 -21.01 19.52
CA SER A 176 12.44 -22.03 18.53
C SER A 176 13.47 -23.15 18.55
N VAL A 177 13.07 -24.34 18.09
CA VAL A 177 13.99 -25.47 17.91
C VAL A 177 15.06 -25.06 16.90
N GLY A 178 16.29 -24.79 17.38
CA GLY A 178 17.40 -24.27 16.57
C GLY A 178 17.88 -22.85 16.92
N GLY A 179 17.32 -22.23 17.97
CA GLY A 179 17.80 -20.96 18.53
C GLY A 179 16.74 -19.86 18.59
N ASN A 180 17.17 -18.69 19.05
CA ASN A 180 16.33 -17.49 19.12
C ASN A 180 16.06 -16.97 17.72
N ARG A 181 14.79 -16.84 17.36
CA ARG A 181 14.36 -16.23 16.10
C ARG A 181 13.62 -14.94 16.39
N VAL A 182 13.79 -13.96 15.51
CA VAL A 182 13.00 -12.74 15.59
C VAL A 182 11.63 -13.00 14.96
N LYS A 183 10.60 -12.86 15.78
CA LYS A 183 9.20 -12.84 15.38
C LYS A 183 8.80 -11.40 15.10
N LEU A 184 8.21 -11.17 13.93
CA LEU A 184 7.64 -9.89 13.53
C LEU A 184 6.12 -10.00 13.63
N THR A 185 5.55 -9.19 14.51
CA THR A 185 4.10 -9.02 14.65
C THR A 185 3.74 -7.61 14.19
N VAL A 186 2.77 -7.54 13.29
CA VAL A 186 2.17 -6.26 12.86
C VAL A 186 0.96 -6.01 13.74
N ASP A 187 1.07 -5.04 14.63
CA ASP A 187 -0.04 -4.59 15.46
C ASP A 187 -0.85 -3.57 14.66
N VAL A 188 -2.11 -3.87 14.39
CA VAL A 188 -2.99 -3.02 13.58
C VAL A 188 -3.85 -2.18 14.51
N PHE A 189 -3.88 -0.88 14.28
CA PHE A 189 -4.69 0.09 15.02
C PHE A 189 -5.76 0.66 14.09
N ALA A 190 -6.96 0.89 14.61
CA ALA A 190 -8.00 1.60 13.88
C ALA A 190 -8.44 2.85 14.65
N PHE A 191 -8.77 3.91 13.90
CA PHE A 191 -9.15 5.21 14.43
C PHE A 191 -10.51 5.60 13.89
N PRO A 192 -11.49 5.96 14.74
CA PRO A 192 -12.77 6.46 14.27
C PRO A 192 -12.58 7.71 13.39
N PRO A 193 -13.56 8.04 12.55
CA PRO A 193 -13.43 9.12 11.59
C PRO A 193 -13.44 10.47 12.34
N ASN A 194 -12.56 11.39 11.96
CA ASN A 194 -12.58 12.74 12.48
C ASN A 194 -13.65 13.55 11.74
N LYS A 195 -14.88 13.43 12.24
CA LYS A 195 -16.09 14.04 11.68
C LYS A 195 -16.35 15.41 12.30
N GLN A 196 -16.61 16.41 11.45
CA GLN A 196 -17.06 17.75 11.85
C GLN A 196 -18.36 18.10 11.13
N ILE A 197 -19.12 19.04 11.69
CA ILE A 197 -20.31 19.62 11.06
C ILE A 197 -19.96 21.05 10.67
N LEU A 198 -20.05 21.36 9.37
CA LEU A 198 -19.85 22.71 8.84
C LEU A 198 -21.12 23.21 8.15
N HIS A 199 -21.36 24.52 8.20
CA HIS A 199 -22.48 25.14 7.48
C HIS A 199 -22.04 25.45 6.05
N ILE A 200 -22.60 24.74 5.08
CA ILE A 200 -22.36 24.98 3.65
C ILE A 200 -23.67 25.40 3.01
N HIS A 201 -23.75 26.67 2.61
CA HIS A 201 -24.99 27.31 2.15
C HIS A 201 -26.10 27.21 3.21
N ASP A 202 -25.77 27.54 4.47
CA ASP A 202 -26.67 27.51 5.64
C ASP A 202 -27.19 26.12 6.04
N PHE A 203 -26.82 25.07 5.31
CA PHE A 203 -27.15 23.69 5.69
C PHE A 203 -25.99 23.07 6.47
N PRO A 204 -26.25 22.48 7.66
CA PRO A 204 -25.25 21.70 8.36
C PRO A 204 -24.93 20.44 7.54
N ARG A 205 -23.66 20.28 7.17
CA ARG A 205 -23.16 19.14 6.41
C ARG A 205 -22.01 18.47 7.16
N PRO A 206 -22.01 17.13 7.25
CA PRO A 206 -20.85 16.42 7.77
C PRO A 206 -19.69 16.51 6.78
N VAL A 207 -18.50 16.75 7.33
CA VAL A 207 -17.22 16.67 6.66
C VAL A 207 -16.28 15.78 7.47
N TYR A 208 -15.38 15.08 6.78
CA TYR A 208 -14.45 14.14 7.39
C TYR A 208 -13.03 14.57 7.09
N ALA A 209 -12.17 14.66 8.11
CA ALA A 209 -10.77 15.00 7.90
C ALA A 209 -10.09 13.90 7.08
N MET A 210 -9.31 14.30 6.08
CA MET A 210 -8.47 13.41 5.30
C MET A 210 -7.19 13.12 6.06
N GLY A 211 -6.72 11.87 6.04
CA GLY A 211 -5.49 11.48 6.71
C GLY A 211 -4.90 10.18 6.18
N THR A 212 -3.71 9.86 6.70
CA THR A 212 -2.95 8.64 6.37
C THR A 212 -2.47 7.97 7.64
N GLY A 213 -2.66 6.66 7.76
CA GLY A 213 -2.06 5.90 8.86
C GLY A 213 -0.54 5.83 8.77
N THR A 214 0.13 5.86 9.91
CA THR A 214 1.59 5.77 10.02
C THR A 214 2.02 4.40 10.57
N ILE A 215 3.32 4.16 10.58
CA ILE A 215 3.95 2.99 11.24
C ILE A 215 4.15 3.17 12.75
N HIS A 216 3.66 4.28 13.31
CA HIS A 216 3.75 4.61 14.74
C HIS A 216 2.35 4.80 15.32
N HIS A 217 1.42 3.91 14.94
CA HIS A 217 0.06 3.87 15.49
C HIS A 217 -0.64 5.24 15.55
N SER A 218 -0.42 6.09 14.54
CA SER A 218 -1.00 7.45 14.50
C SER A 218 -1.55 7.76 13.11
N ILE A 219 -2.39 8.80 13.04
CA ILE A 219 -2.89 9.33 11.78
C ILE A 219 -2.19 10.66 11.50
N ASN A 220 -1.55 10.75 10.35
CA ASN A 220 -1.08 12.01 9.81
C ASN A 220 -2.23 12.66 9.01
N TRP A 221 -2.84 13.70 9.57
CA TRP A 221 -3.92 14.43 8.92
C TRP A 221 -3.38 15.28 7.76
N THR A 222 -4.07 15.22 6.63
CA THR A 222 -3.68 15.94 5.41
C THR A 222 -3.91 17.43 5.57
N ASN A 223 -2.89 18.21 5.23
CA ASN A 223 -2.98 19.67 5.12
C ASN A 223 -2.58 20.11 3.71
N ILE A 224 -3.08 21.28 3.30
CA ILE A 224 -2.66 21.97 2.09
C ILE A 224 -1.95 23.27 2.46
N ASP A 225 -0.83 23.54 1.80
CA ASP A 225 -0.10 24.80 1.93
C ASP A 225 -0.93 25.96 1.35
N ALA A 226 -1.11 27.02 2.13
CA ALA A 226 -1.84 28.22 1.73
C ALA A 226 -1.27 28.88 0.46
N HIS A 227 0.05 28.77 0.21
CA HIS A 227 0.68 29.29 -1.00
C HIS A 227 0.09 28.66 -2.28
N LEU A 228 -0.33 27.39 -2.23
CA LEU A 228 -0.96 26.72 -3.38
C LEU A 228 -2.34 27.30 -3.74
N LEU A 229 -2.93 28.08 -2.83
CA LEU A 229 -4.23 28.75 -3.01
C LEU A 229 -4.07 30.15 -3.64
N GLY A 230 -2.84 30.67 -3.70
CA GLY A 230 -2.47 31.98 -4.25
C GLY A 230 -3.20 33.15 -3.59
N ASP A 231 -3.25 34.28 -4.28
CA ASP A 231 -3.84 35.56 -3.80
C ASP A 231 -5.34 35.49 -3.50
N SER A 232 -5.98 34.34 -3.68
CA SER A 232 -7.40 34.16 -3.45
C SER A 232 -7.74 33.76 -2.02
N TYR A 233 -6.75 33.30 -1.26
CA TYR A 233 -6.87 33.00 0.14
C TYR A 233 -6.18 34.09 0.98
N HIS A 234 -6.93 34.64 1.94
CA HIS A 234 -6.49 35.72 2.84
C HIS A 234 -6.66 35.32 4.31
N GLY A 235 -6.80 34.00 4.57
CA GLY A 235 -6.92 33.50 5.93
C GLY A 235 -5.59 33.55 6.69
N PRO A 236 -5.63 33.42 8.02
CA PRO A 236 -4.45 33.56 8.87
C PRO A 236 -3.53 32.33 8.86
N SER A 237 -4.01 31.15 8.43
CA SER A 237 -3.23 29.91 8.52
C SER A 237 -2.32 29.70 7.31
N GLU A 238 -1.07 29.32 7.57
CA GLU A 238 -0.10 28.89 6.53
C GLU A 238 -0.44 27.51 5.94
N GLN A 239 -1.18 26.68 6.69
CA GLN A 239 -1.65 25.38 6.26
C GLN A 239 -3.10 25.16 6.66
N LEU A 240 -3.91 24.65 5.74
CA LEU A 240 -5.32 24.36 5.98
C LEU A 240 -5.54 22.85 6.04
N GLY A 241 -6.28 22.39 7.04
CA GLY A 241 -6.71 21.00 7.12
C GLY A 241 -7.62 20.64 5.93
N VAL A 242 -7.39 19.46 5.35
CA VAL A 242 -8.17 18.96 4.21
C VAL A 242 -9.30 18.07 4.73
N TYR A 243 -10.51 18.36 4.30
CA TYR A 243 -11.71 17.59 4.64
C TYR A 243 -12.49 17.22 3.38
N ILE A 244 -13.30 16.17 3.47
CA ILE A 244 -14.15 15.69 2.38
C ILE A 244 -15.58 15.46 2.84
N GLN A 245 -16.56 15.75 1.98
CA GLN A 245 -17.96 15.41 2.20
C GLN A 245 -18.29 13.99 1.72
N SER A 246 -19.26 13.33 2.39
CA SER A 246 -19.88 12.07 1.93
C SER A 246 -20.34 12.15 0.46
N HIS A 247 -20.87 13.31 0.07
CA HIS A 247 -21.33 13.53 -1.30
C HIS A 247 -20.19 13.40 -2.32
N ALA A 248 -19.01 13.92 -2.02
CA ALA A 248 -17.85 13.82 -2.89
C ALA A 248 -17.38 12.37 -3.04
N LEU A 249 -17.33 11.61 -1.95
CA LEU A 249 -16.98 10.20 -1.96
C LEU A 249 -17.95 9.36 -2.80
N LYS A 250 -19.25 9.61 -2.62
CA LYS A 250 -20.29 8.97 -3.44
C LYS A 250 -20.14 9.31 -4.92
N ARG A 251 -19.90 10.58 -5.25
CA ARG A 251 -19.69 11.01 -6.65
C ARG A 251 -18.43 10.40 -7.24
N LEU A 252 -17.36 10.28 -6.46
CA LEU A 252 -16.14 9.59 -6.89
C LEU A 252 -16.44 8.13 -7.26
N GLN A 253 -17.15 7.40 -6.39
CA GLN A 253 -17.54 6.00 -6.64
C GLN A 253 -18.46 5.84 -7.86
N GLU A 254 -19.46 6.70 -8.02
CA GLU A 254 -20.40 6.65 -9.15
C GLU A 254 -19.72 6.90 -10.50
N ARG A 255 -18.62 7.66 -10.51
CA ARG A 255 -17.93 8.12 -11.72
C ARG A 255 -16.72 7.26 -12.06
N LEU A 256 -16.06 6.69 -11.06
CA LEU A 256 -14.99 5.70 -11.23
C LEU A 256 -15.56 4.29 -11.02
N ASP A 257 -16.63 3.99 -11.75
CA ASP A 257 -17.56 2.88 -11.54
C ASP A 257 -17.01 1.46 -11.80
N ILE A 258 -15.77 1.37 -12.30
CA ILE A 258 -15.05 0.10 -12.47
C ILE A 258 -14.08 -0.20 -11.32
N LEU A 259 -13.83 0.77 -10.43
CA LEU A 259 -12.92 0.60 -9.30
C LEU A 259 -13.70 0.04 -8.10
N ASP A 260 -13.12 -0.96 -7.44
CA ASP A 260 -13.64 -1.41 -6.16
C ASP A 260 -13.32 -0.41 -5.03
N GLN A 261 -13.91 -0.63 -3.85
CA GLN A 261 -13.72 0.28 -2.72
C GLN A 261 -12.25 0.41 -2.29
N TYR A 262 -11.46 -0.67 -2.38
CA TYR A 262 -10.05 -0.67 -2.01
C TYR A 262 -9.22 0.19 -2.96
N ALA A 263 -9.46 0.08 -4.27
CA ALA A 263 -8.84 0.90 -5.29
C ALA A 263 -9.27 2.38 -5.18
N LEU A 264 -10.54 2.65 -4.89
CA LEU A 264 -11.03 4.01 -4.63
C LEU A 264 -10.34 4.65 -3.42
N ASN A 265 -10.25 3.95 -2.30
CA ASN A 265 -9.59 4.45 -1.09
C ASN A 265 -8.10 4.76 -1.36
N TYR A 266 -7.39 3.83 -2.02
CA TYR A 266 -5.99 4.01 -2.35
C TYR A 266 -5.74 5.17 -3.33
N THR A 267 -6.56 5.29 -4.38
CA THR A 267 -6.43 6.39 -5.34
C THR A 267 -6.79 7.72 -4.71
N LEU A 268 -7.78 7.76 -3.82
CA LEU A 268 -8.13 8.98 -3.07
C LEU A 268 -6.97 9.41 -2.18
N TRP A 269 -6.37 8.47 -1.45
CA TRP A 269 -5.15 8.72 -0.67
C TRP A 269 -4.02 9.25 -1.55
N ASN A 270 -3.71 8.58 -2.65
CA ASN A 270 -2.60 8.95 -3.54
C ASN A 270 -2.76 10.38 -4.10
N ASN A 271 -3.99 10.83 -4.34
CA ASN A 271 -4.29 12.17 -4.83
C ASN A 271 -4.34 13.24 -3.73
N THR A 272 -4.32 12.86 -2.45
CA THR A 272 -4.50 13.80 -1.33
C THR A 272 -3.34 13.81 -0.34
N VAL A 273 -2.53 12.75 -0.25
CA VAL A 273 -1.39 12.65 0.69
C VAL A 273 -0.36 13.77 0.52
N SER A 274 -0.18 14.25 -0.72
CA SER A 274 0.68 15.38 -1.04
C SER A 274 0.06 16.18 -2.18
N ILE A 275 -0.72 17.20 -1.81
CA ILE A 275 -1.32 18.12 -2.78
C ILE A 275 -0.23 19.06 -3.28
N LYS A 276 0.12 18.94 -4.56
CA LYS A 276 1.17 19.77 -5.19
C LYS A 276 0.61 20.89 -6.06
N GLN A 277 -0.64 20.76 -6.49
CA GLN A 277 -1.24 21.68 -7.43
C GLN A 277 -2.74 21.77 -7.22
N VAL A 278 -3.24 23.00 -7.28
CA VAL A 278 -4.67 23.33 -7.26
C VAL A 278 -4.92 24.38 -8.32
N TYR A 279 -5.98 24.20 -9.09
CA TYR A 279 -6.41 25.19 -10.09
C TYR A 279 -7.60 25.98 -9.58
N ARG A 280 -7.66 27.27 -9.92
CA ARG A 280 -8.85 28.08 -9.67
C ARG A 280 -9.74 28.05 -10.91
N TYR A 281 -11.02 27.74 -10.72
CA TYR A 281 -11.98 27.73 -11.82
C TYR A 281 -13.40 28.02 -11.32
N LYS A 282 -14.04 29.05 -11.91
CA LYS A 282 -15.41 29.50 -11.59
C LYS A 282 -15.69 29.65 -10.08
N GLY A 283 -14.71 30.18 -9.33
CA GLY A 283 -14.82 30.40 -7.89
C GLY A 283 -14.54 29.19 -7.00
N TYR A 284 -14.17 28.05 -7.59
CA TYR A 284 -13.78 26.83 -6.87
C TYR A 284 -12.29 26.55 -7.00
N TYR A 285 -11.80 25.74 -6.07
CA TYR A 285 -10.49 25.09 -6.15
C TYR A 285 -10.66 23.70 -6.75
N LEU A 286 -9.91 23.39 -7.79
CA LEU A 286 -9.92 22.10 -8.46
C LEU A 286 -8.59 21.40 -8.19
N LEU A 287 -8.65 20.30 -7.44
CA LEU A 287 -7.53 19.39 -7.26
C LEU A 287 -7.62 18.30 -8.34
N PRO A 288 -6.64 18.20 -9.26
CA PRO A 288 -6.62 17.14 -10.26
C PRO A 288 -6.66 15.78 -9.60
N TYR A 289 -7.52 14.91 -10.14
CA TYR A 289 -7.60 13.53 -9.71
C TYR A 289 -7.00 12.64 -10.79
N LEU A 290 -5.90 11.98 -10.46
CA LEU A 290 -5.12 11.14 -11.33
C LEU A 290 -5.37 9.67 -11.02
N LEU A 291 -5.55 8.86 -12.06
CA LEU A 291 -5.37 7.42 -12.00
C LEU A 291 -4.06 7.09 -12.71
N HIS A 292 -3.09 6.60 -11.95
CA HIS A 292 -1.69 6.59 -12.38
C HIS A 292 -1.26 8.00 -12.80
N ASP A 293 -0.82 8.19 -14.05
CA ASP A 293 -0.38 9.47 -14.58
C ASP A 293 -1.45 10.16 -15.44
N ILE A 294 -2.67 9.60 -15.49
CA ILE A 294 -3.76 10.10 -16.33
C ILE A 294 -4.75 10.87 -15.46
N LYS A 295 -4.99 12.13 -15.80
CA LYS A 295 -6.03 12.95 -15.18
C LYS A 295 -7.40 12.49 -15.62
N VAL A 296 -8.23 12.04 -14.67
CA VAL A 296 -9.58 11.52 -14.93
C VAL A 296 -10.68 12.44 -14.41
N GLY A 297 -10.33 13.47 -13.64
CA GLY A 297 -11.30 14.41 -13.10
C GLY A 297 -10.70 15.38 -12.10
N TYR A 298 -11.56 15.95 -11.26
CA TYR A 298 -11.20 16.91 -10.23
C TYR A 298 -11.97 16.65 -8.95
N LEU A 299 -11.27 16.71 -7.82
CA LEU A 299 -11.88 16.97 -6.52
C LEU A 299 -12.13 18.47 -6.42
N VAL A 300 -13.41 18.85 -6.30
CA VAL A 300 -13.82 20.26 -6.22
C VAL A 300 -13.87 20.66 -4.76
N ALA A 301 -13.23 21.78 -4.43
CA ALA A 301 -13.10 22.26 -3.07
C ALA A 301 -13.43 23.75 -2.93
N ARG A 302 -13.71 24.13 -1.68
CA ARG A 302 -13.89 25.51 -1.20
C ARG A 302 -13.16 25.69 0.12
N ILE A 303 -12.82 26.93 0.44
CA ILE A 303 -12.33 27.30 1.77
C ILE A 303 -13.53 27.74 2.59
N ILE A 304 -13.73 27.11 3.75
CA ILE A 304 -14.82 27.42 4.70
C ILE A 304 -14.21 27.35 6.09
N ASP A 305 -14.35 28.42 6.87
CA ASP A 305 -13.82 28.52 8.24
C ASP A 305 -12.35 28.07 8.34
N ASP A 306 -11.51 28.57 7.43
CA ASP A 306 -10.08 28.29 7.37
C ASP A 306 -9.70 26.81 7.11
N ARG A 307 -10.58 26.07 6.44
CA ARG A 307 -10.38 24.66 6.07
C ARG A 307 -10.58 24.44 4.58
N PHE A 308 -9.83 23.52 4.00
CA PHE A 308 -9.97 23.12 2.59
C PHE A 308 -10.98 21.96 2.48
N ILE A 309 -12.20 22.26 2.04
CA ILE A 309 -13.32 21.32 2.03
C ILE A 309 -13.60 20.83 0.61
N ILE A 310 -13.37 19.54 0.36
CA ILE A 310 -13.75 18.85 -0.88
C ILE A 310 -15.25 18.53 -0.82
N ILE A 311 -16.02 19.14 -1.73
CA ILE A 311 -17.48 19.12 -1.73
C ILE A 311 -18.08 18.16 -2.77
N THR A 312 -17.37 17.91 -3.88
CA THR A 312 -17.80 16.97 -4.91
C THR A 312 -16.63 16.45 -5.75
N PHE A 313 -16.89 15.44 -6.57
CA PHE A 313 -15.98 14.96 -7.61
C PHE A 313 -16.61 15.20 -8.98
N LEU A 314 -15.84 15.78 -9.90
CA LEU A 314 -16.23 15.96 -11.30
C LEU A 314 -15.35 15.10 -12.19
N PHE A 315 -15.97 14.21 -12.97
CA PHE A 315 -15.27 13.49 -14.01
C PHE A 315 -14.80 14.45 -15.12
N ILE A 316 -13.73 14.11 -15.85
CA ILE A 316 -13.06 15.03 -16.78
C ILE A 316 -13.99 15.62 -17.86
N THR A 317 -14.96 14.86 -18.34
CA THR A 317 -15.94 15.31 -19.34
C THR A 317 -17.16 16.02 -18.75
N HIS A 318 -17.30 16.11 -17.42
CA HIS A 318 -18.46 16.74 -16.80
C HIS A 318 -18.57 18.22 -17.20
N ASN A 319 -19.77 18.72 -17.51
CA ASN A 319 -19.97 20.11 -17.98
C ASN A 319 -19.41 21.24 -17.10
N SER A 320 -19.17 20.94 -15.82
CA SER A 320 -18.62 21.89 -14.85
C SER A 320 -17.11 21.75 -14.67
N SER A 321 -16.44 20.87 -15.43
CA SER A 321 -14.98 20.83 -15.53
C SER A 321 -14.50 21.72 -16.69
N PRO A 322 -13.24 22.19 -16.66
CA PRO A 322 -12.65 22.93 -17.78
C PRO A 322 -12.69 22.14 -19.10
N GLU A 323 -12.34 20.85 -19.05
CA GLU A 323 -12.34 19.97 -20.22
C GLU A 323 -13.74 19.67 -20.74
N GLY A 324 -14.74 19.49 -19.86
CA GLY A 324 -16.12 19.28 -20.27
C GLY A 324 -16.74 20.51 -20.92
N GLU A 325 -16.40 21.72 -20.45
CA GLU A 325 -16.80 22.96 -21.13
C GLU A 325 -16.18 23.07 -22.54
N ARG A 326 -14.89 22.72 -22.66
CA ARG A 326 -14.23 22.67 -23.97
C ARG A 326 -14.86 21.61 -24.88
N LEU A 327 -15.18 20.43 -24.37
CA LEU A 327 -15.87 19.38 -25.11
C LEU A 327 -17.23 19.88 -25.63
N LYS A 328 -18.01 20.56 -24.78
CA LYS A 328 -19.28 21.17 -25.17
C LYS A 328 -19.10 22.23 -26.28
N GLN A 329 -18.07 23.07 -26.19
CA GLN A 329 -17.80 24.08 -27.23
C GLN A 329 -17.48 23.45 -28.60
N ILE A 330 -16.78 22.31 -28.62
CA ILE A 330 -16.39 21.62 -29.85
C ILE A 330 -17.55 20.80 -30.43
N THR A 331 -18.29 20.08 -29.58
CA THR A 331 -19.27 19.07 -30.02
C THR A 331 -20.72 19.54 -29.96
N GLY A 332 -20.99 20.62 -29.24
CA GLY A 332 -22.36 21.06 -28.91
C GLY A 332 -23.06 20.19 -27.84
N LEU A 333 -22.40 19.15 -27.31
CA LEU A 333 -23.01 18.24 -26.33
C LEU A 333 -23.45 18.99 -25.08
N THR A 334 -24.70 18.77 -24.69
CA THR A 334 -25.28 19.33 -23.45
C THR A 334 -25.11 18.37 -22.28
N GLY A 335 -25.39 18.83 -21.07
CA GLY A 335 -25.25 17.98 -19.88
C GLY A 335 -26.21 16.80 -19.84
N ARG A 336 -27.34 16.94 -20.53
CA ARG A 336 -28.30 15.85 -20.73
C ARG A 336 -27.70 14.78 -21.61
N ASP A 337 -27.00 15.17 -22.68
CA ASP A 337 -26.33 14.23 -23.58
C ASP A 337 -25.22 13.49 -22.84
N ILE A 338 -24.36 14.21 -22.11
CA ILE A 338 -23.28 13.60 -21.31
C ILE A 338 -23.82 12.56 -20.34
N SER A 339 -24.89 12.90 -19.61
CA SER A 339 -25.52 11.99 -18.65
C SER A 339 -26.21 10.81 -19.34
N TYR A 340 -26.85 11.05 -20.50
CA TYR A 340 -27.54 10.03 -21.29
C TYR A 340 -26.57 9.00 -21.86
N TRP A 341 -25.48 9.46 -22.47
CA TRP A 341 -24.41 8.62 -23.01
C TRP A 341 -23.48 8.04 -21.94
N LYS A 342 -23.62 8.48 -20.68
CA LYS A 342 -22.77 8.10 -19.54
C LYS A 342 -21.28 8.33 -19.79
N ILE A 343 -20.94 9.28 -20.67
CA ILE A 343 -19.54 9.65 -20.94
C ILE A 343 -18.92 10.45 -19.79
N ASP A 344 -19.64 10.61 -18.68
CA ASP A 344 -19.16 11.11 -17.39
C ASP A 344 -18.74 9.97 -16.42
N ARG A 345 -18.48 8.77 -16.93
CA ARG A 345 -18.00 7.62 -16.14
C ARG A 345 -16.77 6.98 -16.77
N LEU A 346 -15.93 6.39 -15.93
CA LEU A 346 -14.71 5.70 -16.36
C LEU A 346 -15.01 4.49 -17.24
N SER A 347 -16.08 3.73 -16.94
CA SER A 347 -16.49 2.58 -17.75
C SER A 347 -16.78 2.91 -19.23
N ALA A 348 -17.18 4.14 -19.54
CA ALA A 348 -17.46 4.58 -20.90
C ALA A 348 -16.19 4.65 -21.78
N PHE A 349 -15.01 4.79 -21.18
CA PHE A 349 -13.73 4.90 -21.89
C PHE A 349 -12.93 3.60 -21.85
N MET A 350 -13.13 2.76 -20.83
CA MET A 350 -12.40 1.50 -20.66
C MET A 350 -13.02 0.33 -21.42
N ASN A 351 -14.32 0.41 -21.75
CA ASN A 351 -15.05 -0.63 -22.48
C ASN A 351 -15.35 -0.25 -23.94
N LEU A 352 -14.55 0.65 -24.54
CA LEU A 352 -14.68 0.93 -25.96
C LEU A 352 -14.22 -0.30 -26.72
N ASP A 353 -15.18 -1.00 -27.32
CA ASP A 353 -14.91 -2.10 -28.23
C ASP A 353 -14.18 -1.55 -29.46
N GLU A 354 -12.87 -1.78 -29.51
CA GLU A 354 -11.98 -1.28 -30.55
C GLU A 354 -12.44 -1.72 -31.95
N ALA A 355 -13.06 -2.91 -32.04
CA ALA A 355 -13.59 -3.43 -33.30
C ALA A 355 -14.86 -2.70 -33.74
N LYS A 356 -15.61 -2.12 -32.79
CA LYS A 356 -16.90 -1.46 -33.05
C LYS A 356 -16.77 0.04 -33.31
N TYR A 357 -15.72 0.66 -32.80
CA TYR A 357 -15.49 2.12 -32.94
C TYR A 357 -14.04 2.46 -33.32
N PRO A 358 -13.53 1.96 -34.47
CA PRO A 358 -12.13 2.18 -34.87
C PRO A 358 -11.80 3.67 -35.06
N GLU A 359 -12.77 4.50 -35.43
CA GLU A 359 -12.59 5.93 -35.66
C GLU A 359 -12.36 6.74 -34.37
N LEU A 360 -12.80 6.25 -33.21
CA LEU A 360 -12.58 6.91 -31.92
C LEU A 360 -11.15 6.68 -31.36
N ILE A 361 -10.43 5.70 -31.90
CA ILE A 361 -9.08 5.31 -31.48
C ILE A 361 -8.01 5.96 -32.36
N ALA A 362 -8.37 6.37 -33.59
CA ALA A 362 -7.46 6.93 -34.58
C ALA A 362 -7.19 8.44 -34.42
N LEU A 363 -7.67 9.07 -33.33
CA LEU A 363 -7.41 10.46 -32.94
C LEU A 363 -6.23 10.53 -31.97
#